data_AF-A0A8T4WPG8-F1
#
_entry.id   AF-A0A8T4WPG8-F1
#
_cell.length_a   1.000
_cell.length_b   1.000
_cell.length_c   1.000
_cell.angle_alpha   90.00
_cell.angle_beta   90.00
_cell.angle_gamma   90.00
#
_symmetry.space_group_name_H-M   'P 1'
#
loop_
_entity.id
_entity.type
_entity.pdbx_description
1 polymer ?
#
loop_
_entity_poly.entity_id
_entity_poly.type
_entity_poly.pdbx_seq_one_letter_code
_entity_poly.pdbx_strand_id
1 'polypeptide(L)'
;MERKYVKRLVGKYCKIVTKEPGETRASAITGKIEDFDSDDGFVFINSDQGLGCLKINTIVAIKPSRQHGHQKRKIRHDTQAAIGIGTLIVFIAMILVAAVAASVIIQTSENLQNRAHAVGKQTIREVSSGMKIVDLTGYTDEEKTKIEYLAITIQPRAGSYDLNLNETLIYLQHDNLTVLELNYQNDSDSVNSTVSPDGIFHTLNTGVLNSTNFGLIAIRDQDNSIVNNYGISTHDLAIVIINLTAAFSDTEGLEPREEFYGRLVPEVGSAGIFMVSAPNTFDHRVVEL
;
A
#
# COMPACT_ATOMS: atom_id res chain seq x y z
N MET A 1 2.11 -85.24 57.52
CA MET A 1 2.57 -84.59 56.28
C MET A 1 3.76 -85.41 55.77
N GLU A 2 3.66 -86.09 54.61
CA GLU A 2 4.80 -86.88 54.11
C GLU A 2 6.01 -85.95 53.86
N ARG A 3 7.16 -86.27 54.47
CA ARG A 3 8.40 -85.46 54.44
C ARG A 3 8.86 -85.07 53.01
N LYS A 4 8.39 -85.77 51.97
CA LYS A 4 8.70 -85.52 50.55
C LYS A 4 8.16 -84.21 49.97
N TYR A 5 7.10 -83.61 50.53
CA TYR A 5 6.49 -82.42 49.93
C TYR A 5 7.22 -81.11 50.26
N VAL A 6 7.88 -81.03 51.42
CA VAL A 6 8.65 -79.83 51.85
C VAL A 6 9.87 -79.59 50.94
N LYS A 7 10.51 -80.67 50.44
CA LYS A 7 11.64 -80.60 49.50
C LYS A 7 11.32 -79.81 48.22
N ARG A 8 10.07 -79.82 47.76
CA ARG A 8 9.65 -79.09 46.54
C ARG A 8 9.41 -77.58 46.78
N LEU A 9 9.46 -77.15 48.04
CA LEU A 9 9.22 -75.77 48.46
C LEU A 9 10.52 -75.04 48.83
N VAL A 10 11.66 -75.75 48.85
CA VAL A 10 13.00 -75.15 48.98
C VAL A 10 13.22 -74.16 47.83
N GLY A 11 13.74 -72.97 48.16
CA GLY A 11 13.95 -71.87 47.24
C GLY A 11 12.73 -70.96 47.03
N LYS A 12 11.53 -71.33 47.52
CA LYS A 12 10.31 -70.54 47.33
C LYS A 12 9.97 -69.71 48.56
N TYR A 13 9.47 -68.49 48.32
CA TYR A 13 8.89 -67.66 49.37
C TYR A 13 7.56 -68.26 49.81
N CYS A 14 7.45 -68.60 51.09
CA CYS A 14 6.31 -69.30 51.66
C CYS A 14 5.79 -68.55 52.88
N LYS A 15 4.47 -68.61 53.07
CA LYS A 15 3.83 -68.31 54.35
C LYS A 15 3.66 -69.64 55.10
N ILE A 16 4.33 -69.75 56.24
CA ILE A 16 4.44 -70.96 57.04
C ILE A 16 3.68 -70.69 58.34
N VAL A 17 2.76 -71.59 58.69
CA VAL A 17 1.97 -71.50 59.91
C VAL A 17 2.46 -72.58 60.87
N THR A 18 2.95 -72.15 62.04
CA THR A 18 3.44 -73.02 63.10
C THR A 18 2.54 -72.98 64.33
N LYS A 19 2.50 -74.10 65.06
CA LYS A 19 1.82 -74.24 66.35
C LYS A 19 2.66 -75.16 67.23
N GLU A 20 3.16 -74.65 68.35
CA GLU A 20 3.95 -75.45 69.29
C GLU A 20 3.07 -76.32 70.19
N PRO A 21 3.57 -77.48 70.68
CA PRO A 21 2.80 -78.35 71.55
C PRO A 21 2.49 -77.64 72.88
N GLY A 22 1.22 -77.38 73.16
CA GLY A 22 0.76 -76.67 74.37
C GLY A 22 0.26 -75.25 74.12
N GLU A 23 0.48 -74.67 72.94
CA GLU A 23 -0.08 -73.36 72.58
C GLU A 23 -1.49 -73.48 71.99
N THR A 24 -2.37 -72.55 72.36
CA THR A 24 -3.75 -72.49 71.82
C THR A 24 -3.82 -71.79 70.47
N ARG A 25 -2.85 -70.94 70.13
CA ARG A 25 -2.80 -70.13 68.89
C ARG A 25 -1.67 -70.59 67.97
N ALA A 26 -1.89 -70.44 66.66
CA ALA A 26 -0.86 -70.67 65.65
C ALA A 26 -0.23 -69.33 65.25
N SER A 27 1.09 -69.32 65.04
CA SER A 27 1.85 -68.18 64.53
C SER A 27 2.12 -68.35 63.04
N ALA A 28 2.23 -67.25 62.30
CA ALA A 28 2.51 -67.29 60.87
C ALA A 28 3.79 -66.50 60.56
N ILE A 29 4.74 -67.17 59.93
CA ILE A 29 6.03 -66.60 59.51
C ILE A 29 6.06 -66.60 57.98
N THR A 30 6.50 -65.50 57.39
CA THR A 30 6.72 -65.40 55.94
C THR A 30 8.22 -65.34 55.66
N GLY A 31 8.70 -66.17 54.76
CA GLY A 31 10.10 -66.21 54.41
C GLY A 31 10.39 -67.20 53.30
N LYS A 32 11.60 -67.14 52.77
CA LYS A 32 12.08 -68.09 51.78
C LYS A 32 12.65 -69.32 52.49
N ILE A 33 12.19 -70.50 52.12
CA ILE A 33 12.78 -71.75 52.64
C ILE A 33 14.14 -71.92 51.94
N GLU A 34 15.25 -71.84 52.69
CA GLU A 34 16.60 -71.99 52.12
C GLU A 34 17.03 -73.45 52.09
N ASP A 35 16.77 -74.19 53.16
CA ASP A 35 17.13 -75.62 53.23
C ASP A 35 16.27 -76.39 54.24
N PHE A 36 16.33 -77.71 54.21
CA PHE A 36 15.62 -78.59 55.15
C PHE A 36 16.47 -79.80 55.53
N ASP A 37 16.47 -80.13 56.82
CA ASP A 37 17.11 -81.33 57.34
C ASP A 37 16.05 -82.41 57.62
N SER A 38 16.19 -83.56 56.95
CA SER A 38 15.24 -84.67 57.05
C SER A 38 15.47 -85.57 58.26
N ASP A 39 16.70 -85.60 58.76
CA ASP A 39 17.14 -86.51 59.81
C ASP A 39 16.86 -85.88 61.18
N ASP A 40 17.22 -84.60 61.35
CA ASP A 40 16.99 -83.83 62.57
C ASP A 40 15.62 -83.12 62.61
N GLY A 41 14.92 -83.04 61.48
CA GLY A 41 13.54 -82.56 61.41
C GLY A 41 13.38 -81.04 61.49
N PHE A 42 14.31 -80.28 60.90
CA PHE A 42 14.30 -78.80 60.87
C PHE A 42 14.13 -78.24 59.46
N VAL A 43 13.55 -77.04 59.36
CA VAL A 43 13.45 -76.24 58.13
C VAL A 43 14.08 -74.87 58.35
N PHE A 44 15.01 -74.47 57.49
CA PHE A 44 15.65 -73.17 57.52
C PHE A 44 14.88 -72.17 56.66
N ILE A 45 14.52 -71.03 57.25
CA ILE A 45 13.69 -70.01 56.64
C ILE A 45 14.38 -68.66 56.79
N ASN A 46 14.65 -68.04 55.65
CA ASN A 46 15.18 -66.69 55.56
C ASN A 46 13.99 -65.71 55.50
N SER A 47 13.76 -65.01 56.60
CA SER A 47 12.71 -64.00 56.74
C SER A 47 13.33 -62.60 56.72
N ASP A 48 12.52 -61.55 56.69
CA ASP A 48 12.97 -60.15 56.75
C ASP A 48 13.72 -59.83 58.07
N GLN A 49 13.59 -60.70 59.09
CA GLN A 49 14.29 -60.61 60.38
C GLN A 49 15.59 -61.46 60.42
N GLY A 50 15.95 -62.15 59.34
CA GLY A 50 17.12 -63.03 59.25
C GLY A 50 16.79 -64.52 59.08
N LEU A 51 17.83 -65.36 59.11
CA LEU A 51 17.73 -66.82 58.95
C LEU A 51 17.33 -67.48 60.28
N GLY A 52 16.16 -68.11 60.31
CA GLY A 52 15.67 -68.90 61.45
C GLY A 52 15.48 -70.37 61.09
N CYS A 53 15.41 -71.24 62.11
CA CYS A 53 15.05 -72.65 61.94
C CYS A 53 13.72 -72.97 62.64
N LEU A 54 12.89 -73.80 62.04
CA LEU A 54 11.63 -74.28 62.63
C LEU A 54 11.60 -75.81 62.63
N LYS A 55 11.09 -76.41 63.71
CA LYS A 55 10.86 -77.86 63.76
C LYS A 55 9.72 -78.24 62.81
N ILE A 56 9.91 -79.25 61.96
CA ILE A 56 8.90 -79.71 61.00
C ILE A 56 7.61 -80.12 61.72
N ASN A 57 7.71 -80.71 62.91
CA ASN A 57 6.56 -81.18 63.68
C ASN A 57 5.66 -80.03 64.18
N THR A 58 6.15 -78.81 64.28
CA THR A 58 5.34 -77.65 64.69
C THR A 58 4.68 -76.97 63.49
N ILE A 59 4.98 -77.36 62.25
CA ILE A 59 4.39 -76.76 61.05
C ILE A 59 3.02 -77.38 60.77
N VAL A 60 1.98 -76.54 60.86
CA VAL A 60 0.59 -76.93 60.59
C VAL A 60 0.28 -76.81 59.10
N ALA A 61 0.76 -75.75 58.43
CA ALA A 61 0.53 -75.52 57.01
C ALA A 61 1.64 -74.69 56.37
N ILE A 62 1.94 -74.97 55.09
CA ILE A 62 2.86 -74.17 54.27
C ILE A 62 2.16 -73.80 52.97
N LYS A 63 2.14 -72.50 52.64
CA LYS A 63 1.59 -72.01 51.37
C LYS A 63 2.64 -71.18 50.62
N PRO A 64 3.05 -71.57 49.40
CA PRO A 64 3.90 -70.72 48.57
C PRO A 64 3.15 -69.44 48.20
N SER A 65 3.77 -68.30 48.40
CA SER A 65 3.21 -66.99 48.05
C SER A 65 4.07 -66.35 46.97
N ARG A 66 3.44 -65.85 45.90
CA ARG A 66 4.14 -65.03 44.91
C ARG A 66 4.28 -63.62 45.49
N GLN A 67 5.51 -63.19 45.80
CA GLN A 67 5.75 -61.77 46.10
C GLN A 67 5.47 -60.97 44.82
N HIS A 68 4.37 -60.21 44.82
CA HIS A 68 4.18 -59.13 43.85
C HIS A 68 5.06 -57.96 44.29
N GLY A 69 6.27 -57.87 43.74
CA GLY A 69 7.12 -56.71 43.93
C GLY A 69 6.45 -55.48 43.33
N HIS A 70 6.07 -54.51 44.16
CA HIS A 70 5.69 -53.18 43.68
C HIS A 70 6.94 -52.49 43.12
N GLN A 71 7.19 -52.65 41.83
CA GLN A 71 8.18 -51.87 41.10
C GLN A 71 7.72 -50.42 41.08
N LYS A 72 8.35 -49.55 41.89
CA LYS A 72 8.22 -48.10 41.76
C LYS A 72 8.67 -47.72 40.34
N ARG A 73 7.73 -47.33 39.48
CA ARG A 73 8.03 -46.82 38.14
C ARG A 73 8.89 -45.55 38.30
N LYS A 74 10.17 -45.63 37.94
CA LYS A 74 11.03 -44.45 37.77
C LYS A 74 10.49 -43.67 36.56
N ILE A 75 9.98 -42.46 36.80
CA ILE A 75 9.63 -41.52 35.73
C ILE A 75 10.96 -41.18 35.03
N ARG A 76 11.07 -41.55 33.75
CA ARG A 76 12.22 -41.16 32.93
C ARG A 76 12.02 -39.69 32.54
N HIS A 77 13.04 -38.86 32.79
CA HIS A 77 13.04 -37.49 32.28
C HIS A 77 13.13 -37.55 30.75
N ASP A 78 12.00 -37.27 30.09
CA ASP A 78 11.92 -37.26 28.64
C ASP A 78 12.29 -35.86 28.12
N THR A 79 13.59 -35.64 27.94
CA THR A 79 14.13 -34.36 27.46
C THR A 79 13.75 -34.07 26.00
N GLN A 80 13.33 -35.07 25.24
CA GLN A 80 12.88 -34.90 23.85
C GLN A 80 11.59 -34.08 23.76
N ALA A 81 10.64 -34.30 24.68
CA ALA A 81 9.41 -33.52 24.74
C ALA A 81 9.68 -32.03 25.05
N ALA A 82 10.68 -31.75 25.90
CA ALA A 82 11.08 -30.38 26.22
C ALA A 82 11.74 -29.66 25.03
N ILE A 83 12.58 -30.36 24.25
CA ILE A 83 13.18 -29.82 23.03
C ILE A 83 12.08 -29.50 21.98
N GLY A 84 11.09 -30.38 21.82
CA GLY A 84 9.96 -30.17 20.92
C GLY A 84 9.16 -28.90 21.26
N ILE A 85 8.89 -28.66 22.54
CA ILE A 85 8.21 -27.43 22.98
C ILE A 85 9.05 -26.18 22.63
N GLY A 86 10.37 -26.23 22.82
CA GLY A 86 11.27 -25.16 22.42
C GLY A 86 11.20 -24.86 20.92
N THR A 87 11.16 -25.89 20.07
CA THR A 87 11.03 -25.70 18.62
C THR A 87 9.70 -25.09 18.20
N LEU A 88 8.58 -25.44 18.86
CA LEU A 88 7.27 -24.85 18.58
C LEU A 88 7.23 -23.36 18.94
N ILE A 89 7.87 -22.96 20.04
CA ILE A 89 7.94 -21.55 20.45
C ILE A 89 8.68 -20.73 19.39
N VAL A 90 9.86 -21.20 18.96
CA VAL A 90 10.65 -20.51 17.92
C VAL A 90 9.90 -20.47 16.59
N PHE A 91 9.19 -21.56 16.25
CA PHE A 91 8.41 -21.62 15.03
C PHE A 91 7.30 -20.57 14.99
N ILE A 92 6.53 -20.44 16.07
CA ILE A 92 5.48 -19.42 16.18
C ILE A 92 6.10 -18.01 16.15
N ALA A 93 7.20 -17.79 16.88
CA ALA A 93 7.90 -16.51 16.88
C ALA A 93 8.39 -16.10 15.48
N MET A 94 8.97 -17.04 14.73
CA MET A 94 9.45 -16.80 13.36
C MET A 94 8.30 -16.43 12.42
N ILE A 95 7.15 -17.10 12.53
CA ILE A 95 5.96 -16.78 11.73
C ILE A 95 5.46 -15.37 12.03
N LEU A 96 5.41 -14.97 13.31
CA LEU A 96 4.96 -13.63 13.69
C LEU A 96 5.90 -12.55 13.16
N VAL A 97 7.22 -12.74 13.26
CA VAL A 97 8.21 -11.81 12.71
C VAL A 97 8.10 -11.74 11.19
N ALA A 98 7.95 -12.89 10.52
CA ALA A 98 7.75 -12.94 9.07
C ALA A 98 6.47 -12.21 8.63
N ALA A 99 5.38 -12.33 9.38
CA ALA A 99 4.12 -11.64 9.09
C ALA A 99 4.27 -10.11 9.17
N VAL A 100 4.94 -9.60 10.22
CA VAL A 100 5.22 -8.16 10.36
C VAL A 100 6.13 -7.66 9.25
N ALA A 101 7.20 -8.40 8.93
CA ALA A 101 8.11 -8.05 7.84
C ALA A 101 7.39 -8.02 6.48
N ALA A 102 6.56 -9.02 6.18
CA ALA A 102 5.77 -9.08 4.96
C ALA A 102 4.80 -7.89 4.84
N SER A 103 4.11 -7.53 5.94
CA SER A 103 3.21 -6.39 5.97
C SER A 103 3.93 -5.07 5.59
N VAL A 104 5.12 -4.83 6.15
CA VAL A 104 5.92 -3.64 5.82
C VAL A 104 6.39 -3.66 4.36
N ILE A 105 6.81 -4.81 3.83
CA ILE A 105 7.21 -4.95 2.43
C ILE A 105 6.03 -4.67 1.49
N ILE A 106 4.84 -5.15 1.81
CA ILE A 106 3.63 -4.93 0.99
C ILE A 106 3.26 -3.44 1.03
N GLN A 107 3.14 -2.85 2.22
CA GLN A 107 2.77 -1.44 2.37
C GLN A 107 3.75 -0.49 1.67
N THR A 108 5.06 -0.77 1.75
CA THR A 108 6.06 0.03 1.03
C THR A 108 5.94 -0.14 -0.48
N SER A 109 5.69 -1.37 -0.96
CA SER A 109 5.48 -1.67 -2.38
C SER A 109 4.24 -0.96 -2.94
N GLU A 110 3.12 -0.99 -2.23
CA GLU A 110 1.88 -0.30 -2.63
C GLU A 110 2.06 1.21 -2.72
N ASN A 111 2.70 1.82 -1.72
CA ASN A 111 3.00 3.25 -1.74
C ASN A 111 3.91 3.62 -2.92
N LEU A 112 4.93 2.81 -3.21
CA LEU A 112 5.82 3.02 -4.35
C LEU A 112 5.06 2.87 -5.68
N GLN A 113 4.19 1.87 -5.81
CA GLN A 113 3.38 1.65 -7.00
C GLN A 113 2.40 2.81 -7.23
N ASN A 114 1.69 3.27 -6.19
CA ASN A 114 0.77 4.40 -6.30
C ASN A 114 1.51 5.68 -6.72
N ARG A 115 2.69 5.95 -6.14
CA ARG A 115 3.53 7.07 -6.55
C ARG A 115 4.04 6.92 -7.97
N ALA A 116 4.50 5.73 -8.37
CA ALA A 116 4.97 5.46 -9.72
C ALA A 116 3.86 5.64 -10.76
N HIS A 117 2.63 5.21 -10.45
CA HIS A 117 1.46 5.44 -11.29
C HIS A 117 1.10 6.92 -11.40
N ALA A 118 1.07 7.64 -10.27
CA ALA A 118 0.76 9.08 -10.27
C ALA A 118 1.81 9.89 -11.06
N VAL A 119 3.10 9.65 -10.82
CA VAL A 119 4.19 10.29 -11.55
C VAL A 119 4.14 9.90 -13.02
N GLY A 120 3.94 8.61 -13.35
CA GLY A 120 3.81 8.16 -14.73
C GLY A 120 2.67 8.89 -15.46
N LYS A 121 1.49 9.00 -14.83
CA LYS A 121 0.36 9.74 -15.41
C LYS A 121 0.67 11.23 -15.56
N GLN A 122 1.29 11.86 -14.57
CA GLN A 122 1.66 13.27 -14.63
C GLN A 122 2.72 13.54 -15.71
N THR A 123 3.74 12.69 -15.84
CA THR A 123 4.76 12.82 -16.89
C THR A 123 4.16 12.60 -18.26
N ILE A 124 3.26 11.62 -18.44
CA ILE A 124 2.54 11.44 -19.70
C ILE A 124 1.71 12.70 -20.00
N ARG A 125 0.98 13.24 -19.02
CA ARG A 125 0.22 14.49 -19.20
C ARG A 125 1.14 15.64 -19.61
N GLU A 126 2.27 15.82 -18.95
CA GLU A 126 3.25 16.89 -19.24
C GLU A 126 3.81 16.80 -20.66
N VAL A 127 4.19 15.61 -21.14
CA VAL A 127 4.83 15.48 -22.46
C VAL A 127 3.84 15.40 -23.62
N SER A 128 2.62 14.91 -23.36
CA SER A 128 1.57 14.76 -24.40
C SER A 128 0.70 16.00 -24.55
N SER A 129 0.53 16.77 -23.46
CA SER A 129 -0.25 17.99 -23.49
C SER A 129 0.52 19.16 -24.09
N GLY A 130 -0.24 20.06 -24.70
CA GLY A 130 0.30 21.32 -25.18
C GLY A 130 -0.70 22.08 -26.03
N MET A 131 -0.39 23.35 -26.23
CA MET A 131 -1.21 24.26 -27.02
C MET A 131 -0.55 24.54 -28.36
N LYS A 132 -1.36 24.53 -29.42
CA LYS A 132 -0.98 24.94 -30.76
C LYS A 132 -1.72 26.23 -31.10
N ILE A 133 -0.97 27.16 -31.68
CA ILE A 133 -1.53 28.36 -32.30
C ILE A 133 -1.79 28.04 -33.76
N VAL A 134 -3.02 28.26 -34.20
CA VAL A 134 -3.47 27.95 -35.56
C VAL A 134 -3.34 29.16 -36.47
N ASP A 135 -3.80 30.31 -35.98
CA ASP A 135 -3.88 31.54 -36.77
C ASP A 135 -3.81 32.77 -35.86
N LEU A 136 -3.35 33.89 -36.43
CA LEU A 136 -3.15 35.17 -35.77
C LEU A 136 -3.79 36.28 -36.63
N THR A 137 -4.69 37.03 -36.03
CA THR A 137 -5.40 38.11 -36.73
C THR A 137 -5.37 39.37 -35.89
N GLY A 138 -4.93 40.48 -36.49
CA GLY A 138 -4.98 41.80 -35.90
C GLY A 138 -6.23 42.58 -36.30
N TYR A 139 -6.67 43.46 -35.41
CA TYR A 139 -7.69 44.45 -35.68
C TYR A 139 -7.15 45.86 -35.45
N THR A 140 -7.32 46.72 -36.43
CA THR A 140 -6.83 48.10 -36.39
C THR A 140 -7.86 49.08 -35.85
N ASP A 141 -7.35 50.22 -35.40
CA ASP A 141 -8.15 51.41 -35.13
C ASP A 141 -8.91 51.88 -36.39
N GLU A 142 -9.91 52.75 -36.21
CA GLU A 142 -10.70 53.38 -37.26
C GLU A 142 -9.82 54.16 -38.26
N GLU A 143 -8.75 54.78 -37.78
CA GLU A 143 -7.78 55.50 -38.61
C GLU A 143 -6.75 54.60 -39.32
N LYS A 144 -6.77 53.29 -39.04
CA LYS A 144 -5.84 52.28 -39.62
C LYS A 144 -4.37 52.64 -39.44
N THR A 145 -4.02 53.23 -38.32
CA THR A 145 -2.66 53.63 -37.98
C THR A 145 -1.93 52.55 -37.20
N LYS A 146 -2.64 51.83 -36.33
CA LYS A 146 -2.10 50.84 -35.39
C LYS A 146 -3.04 49.66 -35.18
N ILE A 147 -2.50 48.53 -34.74
CA ILE A 147 -3.28 47.35 -34.32
C ILE A 147 -3.64 47.48 -32.84
N GLU A 148 -4.93 47.47 -32.55
CA GLU A 148 -5.47 47.62 -31.19
C GLU A 148 -5.80 46.28 -30.55
N TYR A 149 -6.33 45.33 -31.32
CA TYR A 149 -6.69 44.01 -30.81
C TYR A 149 -5.99 42.91 -31.58
N LEU A 150 -5.65 41.85 -30.86
CA LEU A 150 -5.10 40.64 -31.41
C LEU A 150 -6.04 39.48 -31.09
N ALA A 151 -6.44 38.73 -32.11
CA ALA A 151 -7.14 37.47 -32.01
C ALA A 151 -6.16 36.33 -32.31
N ILE A 152 -5.96 35.45 -31.33
CA ILE A 152 -5.12 34.26 -31.44
C ILE A 152 -6.03 33.05 -31.46
N THR A 153 -6.07 32.33 -32.57
CA THR A 153 -6.82 31.08 -32.66
C THR A 153 -5.99 29.95 -32.07
N ILE A 154 -6.51 29.33 -31.02
CA ILE A 154 -5.82 28.31 -30.24
C ILE A 154 -6.55 26.97 -30.32
N GLN A 155 -5.74 25.90 -30.35
CA GLN A 155 -6.22 24.52 -30.34
C GLN A 155 -5.25 23.65 -29.53
N PRO A 156 -5.72 22.69 -28.72
CA PRO A 156 -4.83 21.73 -28.08
C PRO A 156 -4.15 20.84 -29.11
N ARG A 157 -2.94 20.38 -28.81
CA ARG A 157 -2.25 19.40 -29.66
C ARG A 157 -3.02 18.08 -29.67
N ALA A 158 -2.95 17.35 -30.78
CA ALA A 158 -3.57 16.03 -30.87
C ALA A 158 -2.99 15.08 -29.82
N GLY A 159 -3.86 14.39 -29.08
CA GLY A 159 -3.46 13.53 -27.96
C GLY A 159 -3.16 14.29 -26.65
N SER A 160 -3.40 15.60 -26.60
CA SER A 160 -3.39 16.36 -25.35
C SER A 160 -4.50 15.89 -24.43
N TYR A 161 -4.24 15.91 -23.13
CA TYR A 161 -5.31 15.92 -22.13
C TYR A 161 -6.00 17.28 -22.14
N ASP A 162 -7.17 17.34 -21.51
CA ASP A 162 -7.88 18.58 -21.31
C ASP A 162 -7.01 19.58 -20.54
N LEU A 163 -6.99 20.81 -21.05
CA LEU A 163 -6.19 21.91 -20.53
C LEU A 163 -7.10 22.97 -19.94
N ASN A 164 -6.70 23.52 -18.80
CA ASN A 164 -7.43 24.61 -18.17
C ASN A 164 -6.92 25.96 -18.70
N LEU A 165 -7.79 26.71 -19.36
CA LEU A 165 -7.50 28.05 -19.89
C LEU A 165 -7.42 29.11 -18.78
N ASN A 166 -8.03 28.87 -17.62
CA ASN A 166 -7.95 29.79 -16.49
C ASN A 166 -6.53 29.84 -15.88
N GLU A 167 -5.82 28.72 -15.92
CA GLU A 167 -4.43 28.62 -15.42
C GLU A 167 -3.40 28.84 -16.54
N THR A 168 -3.86 29.24 -17.73
CA THR A 168 -3.00 29.56 -18.87
C THR A 168 -2.53 31.00 -18.78
N LEU A 169 -1.23 31.21 -19.01
CA LEU A 169 -0.60 32.53 -19.03
C LEU A 169 -0.14 32.86 -20.43
N ILE A 170 -0.32 34.12 -20.84
CA ILE A 170 0.21 34.62 -22.11
C ILE A 170 1.26 35.67 -21.81
N TYR A 171 2.46 35.45 -22.32
CA TYR A 171 3.54 36.42 -22.23
C TYR A 171 3.67 37.12 -23.57
N LEU A 172 3.64 38.45 -23.55
CA LEU A 172 3.95 39.28 -24.70
C LEU A 172 5.27 40.01 -24.42
N GLN A 173 6.17 39.93 -25.38
CA GLN A 173 7.49 40.54 -25.32
C GLN A 173 7.65 41.45 -26.53
N HIS A 174 7.56 42.74 -26.26
CA HIS A 174 7.93 43.79 -27.22
C HIS A 174 9.15 44.52 -26.63
N ASP A 175 8.95 45.67 -25.96
CA ASP A 175 9.99 46.37 -25.19
C ASP A 175 10.01 45.98 -23.70
N ASN A 176 8.84 45.69 -23.15
CA ASN A 176 8.66 45.13 -21.81
C ASN A 176 8.02 43.73 -21.90
N LEU A 177 8.19 42.93 -20.84
CA LEU A 177 7.52 41.63 -20.71
C LEU A 177 6.20 41.84 -19.98
N THR A 178 5.09 41.72 -20.69
CA THR A 178 3.76 41.75 -20.10
C THR A 178 3.21 40.34 -19.98
N VAL A 179 2.52 40.08 -18.86
CA VAL A 179 1.90 38.79 -18.58
C VAL A 179 0.41 39.01 -18.49
N LEU A 180 -0.33 38.23 -19.27
CA LEU A 180 -1.77 38.26 -19.34
C LEU A 180 -2.33 36.98 -18.72
N GLU A 181 -3.32 37.15 -17.86
CA GLU A 181 -4.12 36.09 -17.24
C GLU A 181 -5.58 36.19 -17.71
N LEU A 182 -6.36 35.12 -17.50
CA LEU A 182 -7.78 35.17 -17.78
C LEU A 182 -8.49 35.98 -16.68
N ASN A 183 -9.22 37.03 -17.05
CA ASN A 183 -9.96 37.83 -16.08
C ASN A 183 -11.24 37.13 -15.62
N TYR A 184 -11.29 36.74 -14.35
CA TYR A 184 -12.48 36.24 -13.68
C TYR A 184 -13.26 37.41 -13.03
N GLN A 185 -13.87 38.28 -13.83
CA GLN A 185 -14.92 39.17 -13.33
C GLN A 185 -16.28 38.76 -13.89
N ASN A 186 -17.10 38.18 -13.01
CA ASN A 186 -18.54 37.92 -13.18
C ASN A 186 -18.96 37.41 -14.58
N ASP A 187 -18.43 36.24 -14.93
CA ASP A 187 -19.11 35.08 -15.56
C ASP A 187 -19.83 35.25 -16.92
N SER A 188 -19.69 36.37 -17.63
CA SER A 188 -20.30 36.49 -18.98
C SER A 188 -19.59 37.41 -19.97
N ASP A 189 -18.69 38.29 -19.50
CA ASP A 189 -18.04 39.26 -20.38
C ASP A 189 -16.62 38.84 -20.82
N SER A 190 -15.99 37.89 -20.12
CA SER A 190 -14.63 37.41 -20.43
C SER A 190 -14.59 36.16 -21.31
N VAL A 191 -15.64 35.34 -21.28
CA VAL A 191 -15.77 34.12 -22.08
C VAL A 191 -17.13 34.10 -22.76
N ASN A 192 -17.14 34.07 -24.09
CA ASN A 192 -18.38 34.03 -24.87
C ASN A 192 -18.38 32.84 -25.84
N SER A 193 -19.49 32.11 -25.96
CA SER A 193 -19.68 31.03 -26.96
C SER A 193 -20.37 31.49 -28.23
N THR A 194 -20.82 32.75 -28.28
CA THR A 194 -21.48 33.33 -29.44
C THR A 194 -20.68 34.50 -29.96
N VAL A 195 -20.43 34.51 -31.27
CA VAL A 195 -19.81 35.64 -31.95
C VAL A 195 -20.88 36.71 -32.20
N SER A 196 -20.58 37.95 -31.84
CA SER A 196 -21.46 39.10 -32.11
C SER A 196 -21.71 39.25 -33.62
N PRO A 197 -22.90 39.70 -34.06
CA PRO A 197 -23.16 40.04 -35.46
C PRO A 197 -22.17 41.05 -36.05
N ASP A 198 -21.58 41.90 -35.20
CA ASP A 198 -20.59 42.92 -35.58
C ASP A 198 -19.15 42.37 -35.68
N GLY A 199 -18.96 41.07 -35.43
CA GLY A 199 -17.70 40.36 -35.59
C GLY A 199 -16.98 40.01 -34.28
N ILE A 200 -15.89 39.25 -34.42
CA ILE A 200 -15.13 38.63 -33.31
C ILE A 200 -14.58 39.70 -32.36
N PHE A 201 -14.05 40.80 -32.88
CA PHE A 201 -13.43 41.87 -32.08
C PHE A 201 -14.43 42.73 -31.28
N HIS A 202 -15.73 42.68 -31.61
CA HIS A 202 -16.80 43.36 -30.87
C HIS A 202 -17.58 42.42 -29.95
N THR A 203 -17.15 41.16 -29.84
CA THR A 203 -17.88 40.12 -29.09
C THR A 203 -17.65 40.22 -27.58
N LEU A 204 -16.48 40.70 -27.15
CA LEU A 204 -16.12 40.84 -25.74
C LEU A 204 -16.16 42.30 -25.29
N ASN A 205 -16.49 42.50 -24.01
CA ASN A 205 -16.52 43.82 -23.41
C ASN A 205 -15.10 44.36 -23.24
N THR A 206 -14.85 45.58 -23.74
CA THR A 206 -13.54 46.24 -23.66
C THR A 206 -13.08 46.49 -22.23
N GLY A 207 -14.01 46.58 -21.26
CA GLY A 207 -13.68 46.74 -19.83
C GLY A 207 -13.08 45.50 -19.16
N VAL A 208 -13.17 44.33 -19.82
CA VAL A 208 -12.57 43.08 -19.32
C VAL A 208 -11.13 42.92 -19.81
N LEU A 209 -10.84 43.45 -21.00
CA LEU A 209 -9.56 43.37 -21.70
C LEU A 209 -8.62 44.51 -21.23
N ASN A 210 -8.08 44.34 -20.02
CA ASN A 210 -7.14 45.26 -19.39
C ASN A 210 -5.67 44.90 -19.71
N SER A 211 -4.72 45.68 -19.19
CA SER A 211 -3.28 45.49 -19.41
C SER A 211 -2.72 44.14 -18.94
N THR A 212 -3.42 43.46 -18.03
CA THR A 212 -3.04 42.17 -17.46
C THR A 212 -3.95 41.02 -17.88
N ASN A 213 -4.96 41.29 -18.72
CA ASN A 213 -6.09 40.40 -18.88
C ASN A 213 -6.36 40.07 -20.35
N PHE A 214 -6.62 38.80 -20.65
CA PHE A 214 -7.13 38.36 -21.94
C PHE A 214 -8.57 37.84 -21.84
N GLY A 215 -9.25 37.80 -22.98
CA GLY A 215 -10.60 37.24 -23.10
C GLY A 215 -10.62 36.02 -24.03
N LEU A 216 -11.68 35.23 -23.93
CA LEU A 216 -11.86 33.98 -24.67
C LEU A 216 -13.17 33.99 -25.44
N ILE A 217 -13.13 33.44 -26.66
CA ILE A 217 -14.32 33.15 -27.45
C ILE A 217 -14.25 31.70 -27.86
N ALA A 218 -15.24 30.91 -27.43
CA ALA A 218 -15.38 29.52 -27.86
C ALA A 218 -16.07 29.51 -29.22
N ILE A 219 -15.39 29.00 -30.25
CA ILE A 219 -15.98 28.88 -31.60
C ILE A 219 -16.50 27.48 -31.82
N ARG A 220 -15.66 26.49 -31.53
CA ARG A 220 -16.01 25.09 -31.63
C ARG A 220 -15.93 24.51 -30.24
N ASP A 221 -17.10 24.33 -29.65
CA ASP A 221 -17.28 23.76 -28.32
C ASP A 221 -18.63 23.04 -28.32
N GLN A 222 -18.61 21.71 -28.34
CA GLN A 222 -19.84 20.91 -28.47
C GLN A 222 -20.52 20.67 -27.11
N ASP A 223 -19.72 20.60 -26.04
CA ASP A 223 -20.16 20.31 -24.68
C ASP A 223 -20.16 21.54 -23.76
N ASN A 224 -19.82 22.72 -24.30
CA ASN A 224 -19.69 23.98 -23.58
C ASN A 224 -18.64 23.90 -22.46
N SER A 225 -17.56 23.15 -22.66
CA SER A 225 -16.51 22.95 -21.66
C SER A 225 -15.70 24.22 -21.41
N ILE A 226 -15.52 25.07 -22.44
CA ILE A 226 -14.73 26.29 -22.35
C ILE A 226 -15.49 27.35 -21.54
N VAL A 227 -16.79 27.48 -21.76
CA VAL A 227 -17.61 28.48 -21.05
C VAL A 227 -17.85 28.09 -19.60
N ASN A 228 -18.18 26.82 -19.33
CA ASN A 228 -18.60 26.40 -17.99
C ASN A 228 -17.44 26.06 -17.07
N ASN A 229 -16.33 25.56 -17.61
CA ASN A 229 -15.23 25.02 -16.83
C ASN A 229 -13.85 25.47 -17.33
N TYR A 230 -13.79 26.37 -18.32
CA TYR A 230 -12.53 26.86 -18.90
C TYR A 230 -11.64 25.74 -19.45
N GLY A 231 -12.20 24.55 -19.65
CA GLY A 231 -11.47 23.38 -20.11
C GLY A 231 -11.54 23.29 -21.62
N ILE A 232 -10.37 23.22 -22.27
CA ILE A 232 -10.28 23.00 -23.71
C ILE A 232 -9.87 21.56 -24.00
N SER A 233 -10.67 20.85 -24.81
CA SER A 233 -10.44 19.47 -25.22
C SER A 233 -9.85 19.39 -26.65
N THR A 234 -9.44 18.20 -27.06
CA THR A 234 -8.74 17.95 -28.35
C THR A 234 -9.51 18.36 -29.62
N HIS A 235 -10.84 18.53 -29.53
CA HIS A 235 -11.67 18.88 -30.69
C HIS A 235 -12.19 20.32 -30.64
N ASP A 236 -11.82 21.06 -29.60
CA ASP A 236 -12.31 22.41 -29.39
C ASP A 236 -11.38 23.43 -30.04
N LEU A 237 -11.97 24.57 -30.38
CA LEU A 237 -11.27 25.70 -30.94
C LEU A 237 -11.75 26.96 -30.23
N ALA A 238 -10.81 27.65 -29.63
CA ALA A 238 -11.04 28.92 -28.96
C ALA A 238 -10.23 30.02 -29.63
N ILE A 239 -10.74 31.24 -29.57
CA ILE A 239 -10.00 32.45 -29.89
C ILE A 239 -9.70 33.17 -28.60
N VAL A 240 -8.43 33.49 -28.39
CA VAL A 240 -8.01 34.43 -27.36
C VAL A 240 -8.02 35.82 -27.94
N ILE A 241 -8.68 36.76 -27.30
CA ILE A 241 -8.60 38.18 -27.64
C ILE A 241 -7.75 38.91 -26.62
N ILE A 242 -6.85 39.73 -27.13
CA ILE A 242 -5.99 40.60 -26.34
C ILE A 242 -6.16 42.03 -26.84
N ASN A 243 -6.28 42.98 -25.90
CA ASN A 243 -6.22 44.40 -26.19
C ASN A 243 -4.76 44.87 -26.12
N LEU A 244 -4.13 45.07 -27.27
CA LEU A 244 -2.76 45.54 -27.39
C LEU A 244 -2.61 46.98 -26.93
N THR A 245 -3.62 47.83 -27.13
CA THR A 245 -3.61 49.22 -26.66
C THR A 245 -3.47 49.31 -25.14
N ALA A 246 -4.14 48.41 -24.42
CA ALA A 246 -4.03 48.33 -22.96
C ALA A 246 -2.80 47.53 -22.50
N ALA A 247 -2.43 46.47 -23.21
CA ALA A 247 -1.30 45.61 -22.86
C ALA A 247 0.06 46.30 -23.07
N PHE A 248 0.18 47.15 -24.10
CA PHE A 248 1.38 47.94 -24.37
C PHE A 248 1.15 49.38 -23.92
N SER A 249 1.50 49.68 -22.67
CA SER A 249 1.37 51.02 -22.08
C SER A 249 2.18 52.10 -22.78
N ASP A 250 3.21 51.69 -23.54
CA ASP A 250 4.21 52.60 -24.09
C ASP A 250 3.86 53.06 -25.51
N THR A 251 3.26 52.18 -26.32
CA THR A 251 2.95 52.41 -27.74
C THR A 251 1.44 52.48 -28.03
N GLU A 252 0.59 52.23 -27.03
CA GLU A 252 -0.88 52.24 -27.16
C GLU A 252 -1.39 51.43 -28.39
N GLY A 253 -0.74 50.29 -28.67
CA GLY A 253 -1.02 49.42 -29.82
C GLY A 253 0.26 48.94 -30.49
N LEU A 254 0.14 48.29 -31.65
CA LEU A 254 1.29 47.90 -32.49
C LEU A 254 1.37 48.79 -33.73
N GLU A 255 2.49 49.48 -33.93
CA GLU A 255 2.70 50.35 -35.09
C GLU A 255 3.07 49.53 -36.35
N PRO A 256 2.94 50.10 -37.57
CA PRO A 256 3.37 49.44 -38.78
C PRO A 256 4.87 49.15 -38.72
N ARG A 257 5.29 47.97 -39.20
CA ARG A 257 6.69 47.49 -39.23
C ARG A 257 7.28 47.07 -37.89
N GLU A 258 6.49 47.05 -36.83
CA GLU A 258 6.93 46.52 -35.54
C GLU A 258 6.73 45.01 -35.46
N GLU A 259 7.56 44.37 -34.64
CA GLU A 259 7.44 42.96 -34.31
C GLU A 259 7.39 42.76 -32.80
N PHE A 260 6.67 41.74 -32.37
CA PHE A 260 6.72 41.29 -30.98
C PHE A 260 6.65 39.77 -30.90
N TYR A 261 7.15 39.23 -29.79
CA TYR A 261 7.20 37.81 -29.52
C TYR A 261 6.15 37.46 -28.47
N GLY A 262 5.40 36.40 -28.71
CA GLY A 262 4.38 35.92 -27.80
C GLY A 262 4.59 34.45 -27.44
N ARG A 263 4.24 34.08 -26.22
CA ARG A 263 4.11 32.67 -25.84
C ARG A 263 2.87 32.47 -24.99
N LEU A 264 2.10 31.44 -25.31
CA LEU A 264 0.96 30.96 -24.57
C LEU A 264 1.37 29.70 -23.83
N VAL A 265 1.40 29.78 -22.50
CA VAL A 265 1.88 28.74 -21.60
C VAL A 265 0.68 28.16 -20.86
N PRO A 266 0.24 26.93 -21.19
CA PRO A 266 -0.82 26.27 -20.43
C PRO A 266 -0.34 25.81 -19.05
N GLU A 267 -1.27 25.40 -18.17
CA GLU A 267 -0.98 24.79 -16.85
C GLU A 267 0.03 23.63 -16.95
N VAL A 268 -0.14 22.78 -17.97
CA VAL A 268 0.62 21.53 -18.15
C VAL A 268 1.03 21.39 -19.61
N GLY A 269 2.28 21.00 -19.80
CA GLY A 269 2.84 20.67 -21.09
C GLY A 269 3.33 21.84 -21.93
N SER A 270 3.38 21.62 -23.24
CA SER A 270 4.19 22.45 -24.13
C SER A 270 3.50 23.75 -24.55
N ALA A 271 4.21 24.87 -24.40
CA ALA A 271 3.74 26.19 -24.80
C ALA A 271 3.54 26.33 -26.32
N GLY A 272 2.60 27.19 -26.70
CA GLY A 272 2.46 27.72 -28.06
C GLY A 272 3.29 29.00 -28.18
N ILE A 273 4.22 29.06 -29.13
CA ILE A 273 5.04 30.26 -29.37
C ILE A 273 4.57 30.88 -30.67
N PHE A 274 4.50 32.20 -30.71
CA PHE A 274 4.17 32.96 -31.89
C PHE A 274 5.03 34.21 -32.00
N MET A 275 5.20 34.69 -33.22
CA MET A 275 5.86 35.95 -33.52
C MET A 275 4.94 36.69 -34.46
N VAL A 276 4.68 37.95 -34.15
CA VAL A 276 3.82 38.82 -34.94
C VAL A 276 4.68 39.88 -35.57
N SER A 277 4.49 40.14 -36.86
CA SER A 277 5.14 41.23 -37.58
C SER A 277 4.08 42.04 -38.30
N ALA A 278 3.94 43.32 -37.93
CA ALA A 278 2.96 44.20 -38.54
C ALA A 278 3.42 44.63 -39.96
N PRO A 279 2.53 44.58 -40.97
CA PRO A 279 2.84 45.09 -42.31
C PRO A 279 3.13 46.59 -42.30
N ASN A 280 3.75 47.09 -43.38
CA ASN A 280 4.14 48.50 -43.51
C ASN A 280 2.95 49.48 -43.52
N THR A 281 1.76 49.02 -43.91
CA THR A 281 0.54 49.82 -44.02
C THR A 281 -0.69 48.93 -43.85
N PHE A 282 -1.73 49.45 -43.20
CA PHE A 282 -2.99 48.73 -43.00
C PHE A 282 -4.05 49.17 -44.02
N ASP A 283 -4.39 48.32 -44.98
CA ASP A 283 -5.43 48.61 -46.00
C ASP A 283 -6.84 48.30 -45.48
N HIS A 284 -6.95 47.26 -44.66
CA HIS A 284 -8.21 46.80 -44.04
C HIS A 284 -8.12 46.85 -42.52
N ARG A 285 -9.29 46.92 -41.86
CA ARG A 285 -9.37 46.89 -40.40
C ARG A 285 -8.97 45.54 -39.80
N VAL A 286 -9.16 44.47 -40.56
CA VAL A 286 -8.76 43.11 -40.17
C VAL A 286 -7.53 42.75 -41.00
N VAL A 287 -6.48 42.32 -40.33
CA VAL A 287 -5.18 42.04 -40.94
C VAL A 287 -4.70 40.68 -40.45
N GLU A 288 -4.32 39.80 -41.38
CA GLU A 288 -3.67 38.53 -41.05
C GLU A 288 -2.19 38.79 -40.74
N LEU A 289 -1.68 38.18 -39.66
CA LEU A 289 -0.36 38.50 -39.08
C LEU A 289 0.55 37.27 -38.97
#